data_AF-A0A8J8FH51-F1
#
_entry.id   AF-A0A8J8FH51-F1
#
_cell.length_a   1.000
_cell.length_b   1.000
_cell.length_c   1.000
_cell.angle_alpha   90.00
_cell.angle_beta   90.00
_cell.angle_gamma   90.00
#
_symmetry.space_group_name_H-M   'P 1'
#
loop_
_entity.id
_entity.type
_entity.pdbx_description
1 polymer ?
#
loop_
_entity_poly.entity_id
_entity_poly.type
_entity_poly.pdbx_seq_one_letter_code
_entity_poly.pdbx_strand_id
1 'polypeptide(L)'
;MSQDFIEKIVLLLLTASLTGFLVPYILKKIDERKARQTKIIEAQSKFLDDIAQTLWKWRYMSMKVVYYAIPNNLKEYNIARKEYDEKIWEVFNQIRRDISISRRLVSEKAFQELLSFYAFMVELDKQISSLPISDELNEGIIKRAVELNGYFYTDVTSKIDKLIDYLASELDLKVKG
;
A
#
# COMPACT_ATOMS: atom_id res chain seq x y z
N MET A 1 35.44 53.55 34.09
CA MET A 1 34.18 52.99 33.56
C MET A 1 33.57 52.12 34.65
N SER A 2 32.30 52.30 34.99
CA SER A 2 31.67 51.50 36.04
C SER A 2 31.46 50.07 35.56
N GLN A 3 31.69 49.12 36.46
CA GLN A 3 31.52 47.69 36.21
C GLN A 3 30.09 47.37 35.72
N ASP A 4 29.08 48.05 36.27
CA ASP A 4 27.68 47.99 35.85
C ASP A 4 27.43 48.33 34.38
N PHE A 5 28.22 49.25 33.79
CA PHE A 5 28.03 49.64 32.39
C PHE A 5 28.53 48.54 31.44
N ILE A 6 29.66 47.91 31.77
CA ILE A 6 30.21 46.78 31.00
C ILE A 6 29.27 45.58 31.13
N GLU A 7 28.77 45.31 32.33
CA GLU A 7 27.83 44.20 32.57
C GLU A 7 26.55 44.35 31.75
N LYS A 8 25.95 45.55 31.71
CA LYS A 8 24.76 45.83 30.89
C LYS A 8 25.01 45.64 29.40
N ILE A 9 26.16 46.09 28.88
CA ILE A 9 26.51 45.92 27.46
C ILE A 9 26.68 44.44 27.11
N VAL A 10 27.37 43.66 27.95
CA VAL A 10 27.56 42.21 27.74
C VAL A 10 26.22 41.49 27.76
N LEU A 11 25.32 41.85 28.67
CA LEU A 11 23.99 41.25 28.78
C LEU A 11 23.13 41.56 27.54
N LEU A 12 23.24 42.78 27.00
CA LEU A 12 22.54 43.21 25.80
C LEU A 12 23.07 42.50 24.54
N LEU A 13 24.39 42.35 24.42
CA LEU A 13 25.03 41.59 23.34
C LEU A 13 24.69 40.09 23.39
N LEU A 14 24.66 39.50 24.59
CA LEU A 14 24.25 38.11 24.79
C LEU A 14 22.78 37.93 24.40
N THR A 15 21.91 38.82 24.85
CA THR A 15 20.48 38.78 24.51
C THR A 15 20.27 38.94 23.01
N ALA A 16 20.93 39.90 22.36
CA ALA A 16 20.87 40.11 20.92
C ALA A 16 21.45 38.94 20.11
N SER A 17 22.52 38.28 20.59
CA SER A 17 23.10 37.11 19.92
C SER A 17 22.22 35.87 20.06
N LEU A 18 21.65 35.65 21.26
CA LEU A 18 20.73 34.55 21.51
C LEU A 18 19.45 34.71 20.69
N THR A 19 18.86 35.90 20.68
CA THR A 19 17.60 36.18 19.96
C THR A 19 17.81 36.33 18.46
N GLY A 20 18.92 36.93 18.02
CA GLY A 20 19.20 37.22 16.61
C GLY A 20 19.85 36.06 15.85
N PHE A 21 20.53 35.12 16.54
CA PHE A 21 21.27 34.04 15.88
C PHE A 21 20.87 32.64 16.38
N LEU A 22 20.85 32.43 17.69
CA LEU A 22 20.59 31.09 18.26
C LEU A 22 19.14 30.64 18.03
N VAL A 23 18.16 31.51 18.33
CA VAL A 23 16.73 31.21 18.14
C VAL A 23 16.39 30.92 16.68
N PRO A 24 16.75 31.77 15.69
CA PRO A 24 16.51 31.48 14.27
C PRO A 24 17.18 30.20 13.78
N TYR A 25 18.39 29.89 14.26
CA TYR A 25 19.09 28.67 13.91
C TYR A 25 18.36 27.41 14.40
N ILE A 26 17.90 27.41 15.67
CA ILE A 26 17.13 26.30 16.24
C ILE A 26 15.81 26.12 15.50
N LEU A 27 15.08 27.21 15.23
CA LEU A 27 13.83 27.17 14.47
C LEU A 27 14.05 26.58 13.07
N LYS A 28 15.06 27.04 12.34
CA LYS A 28 15.42 26.49 11.03
C LYS A 28 15.70 24.98 11.09
N LYS A 29 16.43 24.52 12.12
CA LYS A 29 16.71 23.08 12.32
C LYS A 29 15.46 22.26 12.62
N ILE A 30 14.52 22.82 13.38
CA ILE A 30 13.23 22.18 13.65
C ILE A 30 12.40 22.11 12.37
N ASP A 31 12.35 23.18 11.59
CA ASP A 31 11.59 23.25 10.34
C ASP A 31 12.13 22.27 9.28
N GLU A 32 13.47 22.15 9.15
CA GLU A 32 14.11 21.14 8.28
C GLU A 32 13.69 19.71 8.68
N ARG A 33 13.64 19.42 9.99
CA ARG A 33 13.23 18.11 10.50
C ARG A 33 11.75 17.84 10.23
N LYS A 34 10.88 18.83 10.47
CA LYS A 34 9.44 18.74 10.19
C LYS A 34 9.20 18.50 8.69
N ALA A 35 9.84 19.29 7.82
CA ALA A 35 9.71 19.13 6.37
C ALA A 35 10.13 17.74 5.89
N ARG A 36 11.19 17.16 6.48
CA ARG A 36 11.60 15.78 6.18
C ARG A 36 10.57 14.76 6.65
N GLN A 37 10.02 14.93 7.86
CA GLN A 37 8.98 14.04 8.39
C GLN A 37 7.71 14.10 7.53
N THR A 38 7.26 15.28 7.15
CA THR A 38 6.10 15.47 6.25
C THR A 38 6.29 14.71 4.94
N LYS A 39 7.45 14.82 4.29
CA LYS A 39 7.73 14.08 3.05
C LYS A 39 7.72 12.56 3.22
N ILE A 40 8.16 12.05 4.37
CA ILE A 40 8.12 10.62 4.68
C ILE A 40 6.67 10.17 4.86
N ILE A 41 5.87 10.91 5.63
CA ILE A 41 4.45 10.62 5.85
C ILE A 41 3.68 10.66 4.53
N GLU A 42 3.91 11.66 3.68
CA GLU A 42 3.32 11.75 2.34
C GLU A 42 3.68 10.54 1.48
N ALA A 43 4.95 10.11 1.49
CA ALA A 43 5.38 8.93 0.74
C ALA A 43 4.77 7.63 1.28
N GLN A 44 4.63 7.50 2.61
CA GLN A 44 3.99 6.36 3.26
C GLN A 44 2.49 6.30 2.98
N SER A 45 1.80 7.45 3.06
CA SER A 45 0.38 7.59 2.71
C SER A 45 0.14 7.21 1.25
N LYS A 46 0.93 7.78 0.33
CA LYS A 46 0.83 7.46 -1.09
C LYS A 46 1.10 5.97 -1.36
N PHE A 47 2.11 5.40 -0.71
CA PHE A 47 2.40 3.97 -0.84
C PHE A 47 1.20 3.12 -0.41
N LEU A 48 0.59 3.43 0.74
CA LEU A 48 -0.57 2.69 1.26
C LEU A 48 -1.77 2.77 0.29
N ASP A 49 -2.05 3.94 -0.26
CA ASP A 49 -3.12 4.13 -1.25
C ASP A 49 -2.84 3.34 -2.54
N ASP A 50 -1.62 3.47 -3.09
CA ASP A 50 -1.22 2.83 -4.34
C ASP A 50 -1.26 1.29 -4.22
N ILE A 51 -0.74 0.72 -3.11
CA ILE A 51 -0.75 -0.72 -2.89
C ILE A 51 -2.18 -1.22 -2.65
N ALA A 52 -2.98 -0.53 -1.84
CA ALA A 52 -4.38 -0.91 -1.58
C ALA A 52 -5.18 -0.95 -2.88
N GLN A 53 -5.09 0.10 -3.70
CA GLN A 53 -5.77 0.15 -4.99
C GLN A 53 -5.36 -1.02 -5.90
N THR A 54 -4.08 -1.34 -5.95
CA THR A 54 -3.57 -2.40 -6.84
C THR A 54 -3.96 -3.80 -6.34
N LEU A 55 -3.94 -4.05 -5.03
CA LEU A 55 -4.44 -5.30 -4.43
C LEU A 55 -5.93 -5.51 -4.71
N TRP A 56 -6.75 -4.47 -4.56
CA TRP A 56 -8.17 -4.55 -4.90
C TRP A 56 -8.40 -4.76 -6.39
N LYS A 57 -7.63 -4.10 -7.25
CA LYS A 57 -7.70 -4.32 -8.71
C LYS A 57 -7.43 -5.78 -9.07
N TRP A 58 -6.38 -6.38 -8.51
CA TRP A 58 -6.09 -7.81 -8.68
C TRP A 58 -7.27 -8.68 -8.23
N ARG A 59 -7.80 -8.42 -7.03
CA ARG A 59 -8.93 -9.17 -6.46
C ARG A 59 -10.16 -9.08 -7.35
N TYR A 60 -10.53 -7.89 -7.83
CA TYR A 60 -11.71 -7.71 -8.68
C TYR A 60 -11.54 -8.37 -10.05
N MET A 61 -10.37 -8.27 -10.67
CA MET A 61 -10.11 -8.95 -11.95
C MET A 61 -10.25 -10.47 -11.80
N SER A 62 -9.63 -11.03 -10.75
CA SER A 62 -9.75 -12.45 -10.39
C SER A 62 -11.20 -12.86 -10.16
N MET A 63 -11.93 -12.05 -9.39
CA MET A 63 -13.32 -12.32 -9.04
C MET A 63 -14.25 -12.26 -10.26
N LYS A 64 -14.02 -11.35 -11.22
CA LYS A 64 -14.82 -11.29 -12.45
C LYS A 64 -14.79 -12.61 -13.23
N VAL A 65 -13.62 -13.22 -13.38
CA VAL A 65 -13.47 -14.50 -14.09
C VAL A 65 -14.35 -15.57 -13.45
N VAL A 66 -14.23 -15.76 -12.14
CA VAL A 66 -14.98 -16.81 -11.43
C VAL A 66 -16.46 -16.48 -11.30
N TYR A 67 -16.82 -15.20 -11.16
CA TYR A 67 -18.20 -14.78 -11.03
C TYR A 67 -19.02 -15.07 -12.29
N TYR A 68 -18.51 -14.72 -13.47
CA TYR A 68 -19.27 -14.90 -14.72
C TYR A 68 -19.39 -16.35 -15.18
N ALA A 69 -18.52 -17.25 -14.69
CA ALA A 69 -18.67 -18.68 -14.92
C ALA A 69 -19.91 -19.28 -14.22
N ILE A 70 -20.27 -18.79 -13.02
CA ILE A 70 -21.35 -19.35 -12.19
C ILE A 70 -22.74 -19.28 -12.84
N PRO A 71 -23.22 -18.13 -13.35
CA PRO A 71 -24.53 -18.06 -14.00
C PRO A 71 -24.54 -18.67 -15.40
N ASN A 72 -23.48 -19.42 -15.79
CA ASN A 72 -23.28 -19.95 -17.13
C ASN A 72 -23.31 -18.87 -18.22
N ASN A 73 -22.77 -17.67 -17.92
CA ASN A 73 -22.71 -16.57 -18.87
C ASN A 73 -21.40 -16.64 -19.67
N LEU A 74 -21.37 -17.55 -20.65
CA LEU A 74 -20.19 -17.84 -21.47
C LEU A 74 -19.56 -16.58 -22.10
N LYS A 75 -20.39 -15.66 -22.59
CA LYS A 75 -19.93 -14.42 -23.24
C LYS A 75 -19.15 -13.54 -22.26
N GLU A 76 -19.75 -13.21 -21.12
CA GLU A 76 -19.11 -12.35 -20.11
C GLU A 76 -17.92 -13.06 -19.45
N TYR A 77 -17.99 -14.37 -19.28
CA TYR A 77 -16.86 -15.18 -18.81
C TYR A 77 -15.66 -15.05 -19.75
N ASN A 78 -15.85 -15.27 -21.06
CA ASN A 78 -14.76 -15.19 -22.03
C ASN A 78 -14.18 -13.78 -22.14
N ILE A 79 -15.02 -12.74 -22.01
CA ILE A 79 -14.55 -11.33 -21.93
C ILE A 79 -13.69 -11.13 -20.69
N ALA A 80 -14.16 -11.54 -19.51
CA ALA A 80 -13.43 -11.39 -18.26
C ALA A 80 -12.12 -12.20 -18.26
N ARG A 81 -12.14 -13.42 -18.81
CA ARG A 81 -10.97 -14.30 -18.90
C ARG A 81 -9.90 -13.72 -19.82
N LYS A 82 -10.30 -13.19 -20.98
CA LYS A 82 -9.39 -12.50 -21.90
C LYS A 82 -8.80 -11.24 -21.27
N GLU A 83 -9.64 -10.41 -20.64
CA GLU A 83 -9.16 -9.21 -19.94
C GLU A 83 -8.15 -9.58 -18.83
N TYR A 84 -8.40 -10.68 -18.11
CA TYR A 84 -7.49 -11.20 -17.11
C TYR A 84 -6.14 -11.58 -17.72
N ASP A 85 -6.13 -12.42 -18.77
CA ASP A 85 -4.89 -12.86 -19.43
C ASP A 85 -4.04 -11.70 -19.95
N GLU A 86 -4.69 -10.68 -20.50
CA GLU A 86 -4.01 -9.51 -21.06
C GLU A 86 -3.39 -8.60 -20.00
N LYS A 87 -4.06 -8.43 -18.85
CA LYS A 87 -3.72 -7.36 -17.89
C LYS A 87 -3.13 -7.85 -16.57
N ILE A 88 -3.28 -9.12 -16.21
CA ILE A 88 -2.92 -9.61 -14.87
C ILE A 88 -1.44 -9.44 -14.56
N TRP A 89 -0.56 -9.63 -15.55
CA TRP A 89 0.88 -9.45 -15.40
C TRP A 89 1.29 -8.01 -15.11
N GLU A 90 0.59 -7.03 -15.69
CA GLU A 90 0.83 -5.62 -15.38
C GLU A 90 0.49 -5.33 -13.91
N VAL A 91 -0.60 -5.91 -13.42
CA VAL A 91 -1.03 -5.78 -12.02
C VAL A 91 0.00 -6.43 -11.09
N PHE A 92 0.44 -7.65 -11.37
CA PHE A 92 1.50 -8.31 -10.59
C PHE A 92 2.81 -7.54 -10.59
N ASN A 93 3.21 -6.99 -11.73
CA ASN A 93 4.42 -6.19 -11.83
C ASN A 93 4.31 -4.90 -10.99
N GLN A 94 3.16 -4.23 -11.04
CA GLN A 94 2.92 -3.03 -10.22
C GLN A 94 2.99 -3.36 -8.72
N ILE A 95 2.34 -4.44 -8.27
CA ILE A 95 2.44 -4.91 -6.88
C ILE A 95 3.88 -5.22 -6.50
N ARG A 96 4.62 -5.94 -7.36
CA ARG A 96 6.01 -6.31 -7.08
C ARG A 96 6.90 -5.07 -6.94
N ARG A 97 6.66 -4.04 -7.76
CA ARG A 97 7.33 -2.74 -7.69
C ARG A 97 7.01 -2.02 -6.40
N ASP A 98 5.74 -1.95 -6.00
CA ASP A 98 5.31 -1.28 -4.78
C ASP A 98 5.88 -1.98 -3.53
N ILE A 99 5.92 -3.31 -3.51
CA ILE A 99 6.61 -4.08 -2.47
C ILE A 99 8.11 -3.76 -2.43
N SER A 100 8.78 -3.63 -3.57
CA SER A 100 10.19 -3.25 -3.60
C SER A 100 10.43 -1.84 -3.01
N ILE A 101 9.53 -0.90 -3.32
CA ILE A 101 9.55 0.46 -2.78
C ILE A 101 9.25 0.47 -1.28
N SER A 102 8.39 -0.41 -0.78
CA SER A 102 7.98 -0.44 0.62
C SER A 102 9.17 -0.71 1.56
N ARG A 103 10.22 -1.41 1.10
CA ARG A 103 11.43 -1.70 1.89
C ARG A 103 12.09 -0.48 2.54
N ARG A 104 11.91 0.73 1.97
CA ARG A 104 12.43 1.99 2.53
C ARG A 104 11.39 2.82 3.28
N LEU A 105 10.13 2.40 3.29
CA LEU A 105 8.98 3.13 3.84
C LEU A 105 8.34 2.44 5.05
N VAL A 106 8.44 1.11 5.14
CA VAL A 106 7.87 0.30 6.21
C VAL A 106 8.98 -0.48 6.94
N SER A 107 8.64 -1.06 8.09
CA SER A 107 9.49 -2.02 8.80
C SER A 107 9.76 -3.29 7.98
N GLU A 108 10.87 -3.97 8.31
CA GLU A 108 11.23 -5.25 7.67
C GLU A 108 10.11 -6.30 7.81
N LYS A 109 9.44 -6.34 8.97
CA LYS A 109 8.30 -7.26 9.18
C LYS A 109 7.16 -6.98 8.18
N ALA A 110 6.77 -5.71 8.01
CA ALA A 110 5.72 -5.33 7.07
C ALA A 110 6.10 -5.63 5.62
N PHE A 111 7.36 -5.44 5.25
CA PHE A 111 7.89 -5.85 3.96
C PHE A 111 7.80 -7.37 3.73
N GLN A 112 8.13 -8.18 4.74
CA GLN A 112 8.01 -9.64 4.64
C GLN A 112 6.55 -10.11 4.55
N GLU A 113 5.62 -9.48 5.27
CA GLU A 113 4.18 -9.77 5.15
C GLU A 113 3.67 -9.50 3.74
N LEU A 114 4.09 -8.38 3.13
CA LEU A 114 3.79 -8.06 1.74
C LEU A 114 4.33 -9.11 0.75
N LEU A 115 5.56 -9.58 0.94
CA LEU A 115 6.15 -10.64 0.11
C LEU A 115 5.41 -11.97 0.26
N SER A 116 5.04 -12.33 1.50
CA SER A 116 4.25 -13.53 1.79
C SER A 116 2.89 -13.46 1.11
N PHE A 117 2.22 -12.30 1.19
CA PHE A 117 0.96 -12.08 0.50
C PHE A 117 1.10 -12.16 -1.03
N TYR A 118 2.18 -11.62 -1.59
CA TYR A 118 2.47 -11.74 -3.02
C TYR A 118 2.63 -13.21 -3.46
N ALA A 119 3.36 -14.03 -2.69
CA ALA A 119 3.50 -15.46 -2.98
C ALA A 119 2.14 -16.19 -2.94
N PHE A 120 1.30 -15.85 -1.95
CA PHE A 120 -0.08 -16.34 -1.87
C PHE A 120 -0.91 -15.97 -3.12
N MET A 121 -0.80 -14.72 -3.60
CA MET A 121 -1.50 -14.27 -4.81
C MET A 121 -1.06 -15.05 -6.05
N VAL A 122 0.23 -15.30 -6.21
CA VAL A 122 0.77 -16.08 -7.34
C VAL A 122 0.24 -17.51 -7.33
N GLU A 123 0.06 -18.12 -6.16
CA GLU A 123 -0.51 -19.46 -6.07
C GLU A 123 -2.00 -19.46 -6.46
N LEU A 124 -2.75 -18.43 -6.07
CA LEU A 124 -4.14 -18.29 -6.50
C LEU A 124 -4.29 -18.01 -7.99
N ASP A 125 -3.37 -17.23 -8.58
CA ASP A 125 -3.35 -16.99 -10.02
C ASP A 125 -3.29 -18.30 -10.80
N LYS A 126 -2.47 -19.28 -10.38
CA LYS A 126 -2.42 -20.60 -11.03
C LYS A 126 -3.80 -21.28 -11.07
N GLN A 127 -4.59 -21.14 -10.01
CA GLN A 127 -5.93 -21.72 -9.94
C GLN A 127 -6.90 -21.03 -10.89
N ILE A 128 -6.87 -19.70 -10.96
CA ILE A 128 -7.70 -18.92 -11.89
C ILE A 128 -7.26 -19.19 -13.34
N SER A 129 -5.97 -19.18 -13.59
CA SER A 129 -5.37 -19.43 -14.90
C SER A 129 -5.65 -20.84 -15.42
N SER A 130 -5.94 -21.79 -14.52
CA SER A 130 -6.39 -23.15 -14.88
C SER A 130 -7.82 -23.22 -15.43
N LEU A 131 -8.61 -22.14 -15.29
CA LEU A 131 -9.93 -22.02 -15.92
C LEU A 131 -9.72 -21.58 -17.38
N PRO A 132 -10.00 -22.46 -18.37
CA PRO A 132 -9.67 -22.15 -19.76
C PRO A 132 -10.69 -21.17 -20.36
N ILE A 133 -10.26 -20.38 -21.34
CA ILE A 133 -11.20 -19.85 -22.33
C ILE A 133 -11.80 -21.06 -23.04
N SER A 134 -13.12 -21.08 -23.17
CA SER A 134 -13.84 -22.25 -23.66
C SER A 134 -15.00 -21.83 -24.56
N ASP A 135 -15.40 -22.74 -25.44
CA ASP A 135 -16.63 -22.61 -26.24
C ASP A 135 -17.88 -23.05 -25.44
N GLU A 136 -17.67 -23.68 -24.27
CA GLU A 136 -18.72 -24.05 -23.32
C GLU A 136 -18.24 -24.03 -21.86
N LEU A 137 -19.14 -23.72 -20.92
CA LEU A 137 -18.87 -23.84 -19.49
C LEU A 137 -19.43 -25.17 -18.97
N ASN A 138 -18.57 -26.19 -18.93
CA ASN A 138 -18.94 -27.48 -18.35
C ASN A 138 -19.05 -27.42 -16.82
N GLU A 139 -19.68 -28.44 -16.24
CA GLU A 139 -19.90 -28.55 -14.79
C GLU A 139 -18.60 -28.44 -13.96
N GLY A 140 -17.48 -28.92 -14.50
CA GLY A 140 -16.18 -28.85 -13.83
C GLY A 140 -15.66 -27.42 -13.68
N ILE A 141 -15.79 -26.60 -14.73
CA ILE A 141 -15.42 -25.18 -14.71
C ILE A 141 -16.33 -24.43 -13.73
N ILE A 142 -17.64 -24.65 -13.81
CA ILE A 142 -18.63 -24.00 -12.93
C ILE A 142 -18.35 -24.34 -11.47
N LYS A 143 -18.14 -25.63 -11.15
CA LYS A 143 -17.85 -26.06 -9.78
C LYS A 143 -16.61 -25.38 -9.21
N ARG A 144 -15.50 -25.37 -9.96
CA ARG A 144 -14.26 -24.68 -9.53
C ARG A 144 -14.47 -23.18 -9.37
N ALA A 145 -15.24 -22.56 -10.26
CA ALA A 145 -15.56 -21.15 -10.17
C ALA A 145 -16.40 -20.82 -8.92
N VAL A 146 -17.35 -21.69 -8.53
CA VAL A 146 -18.11 -21.55 -7.27
C VAL A 146 -17.17 -21.62 -6.06
N GLU A 147 -16.29 -22.63 -6.01
CA GLU A 147 -15.31 -22.80 -4.92
C GLU A 147 -14.39 -21.58 -4.80
N LEU A 148 -13.80 -21.14 -5.90
CA LEU A 148 -12.94 -19.95 -5.93
C LEU A 148 -13.69 -18.68 -5.60
N ASN A 149 -14.91 -18.47 -6.11
CA ASN A 149 -15.70 -17.29 -5.80
C ASN A 149 -16.01 -17.19 -4.29
N GLY A 150 -16.36 -18.31 -3.66
CA GLY A 150 -16.55 -18.37 -2.20
C GLY A 150 -15.28 -18.00 -1.44
N TYR A 151 -14.13 -18.55 -1.86
CA TYR A 151 -12.82 -18.25 -1.29
C TYR A 151 -12.41 -16.77 -1.47
N PHE A 152 -12.67 -16.19 -2.65
CA PHE A 152 -12.41 -14.78 -2.92
C PHE A 152 -13.26 -13.85 -2.06
N TYR A 153 -14.56 -14.17 -1.93
CA TYR A 153 -15.51 -13.37 -1.17
C TYR A 153 -15.16 -13.33 0.33
N THR A 154 -14.70 -14.44 0.88
CA THR A 154 -14.44 -14.58 2.32
C THR A 154 -12.96 -14.37 2.64
N ASP A 155 -12.12 -15.36 2.33
CA ASP A 155 -10.74 -15.43 2.77
C ASP A 155 -9.83 -14.39 2.11
N VAL A 156 -9.88 -14.26 0.78
CA VAL A 156 -8.99 -13.32 0.06
C VAL A 156 -9.31 -11.88 0.46
N THR A 157 -10.59 -11.54 0.50
CA THR A 157 -11.06 -10.21 0.92
C THR A 157 -10.59 -9.91 2.35
N SER A 158 -10.81 -10.84 3.29
CA SER A 158 -10.35 -10.67 4.69
C SER A 158 -8.83 -10.52 4.79
N LYS A 159 -8.05 -11.25 3.99
CA LYS A 159 -6.58 -11.13 4.00
C LYS A 159 -6.11 -9.78 3.45
N ILE A 160 -6.74 -9.25 2.40
CA ILE A 160 -6.44 -7.90 1.88
C ILE A 160 -6.74 -6.85 2.95
N ASP A 161 -7.94 -6.91 3.55
CA ASP A 161 -8.34 -5.97 4.59
C ASP A 161 -7.36 -5.99 5.78
N LYS A 162 -7.02 -7.18 6.28
CA LYS A 162 -6.07 -7.34 7.38
C LYS A 162 -4.67 -6.81 7.03
N LEU A 163 -4.21 -7.04 5.80
CA LEU A 163 -2.90 -6.55 5.36
C LEU A 163 -2.89 -5.02 5.28
N ILE A 164 -3.91 -4.41 4.67
CA ILE A 164 -4.04 -2.94 4.58
C ILE A 164 -4.16 -2.34 5.99
N ASP A 165 -4.99 -2.92 6.85
CA ASP A 165 -5.18 -2.48 8.23
C ASP A 165 -3.89 -2.55 9.05
N TYR A 166 -3.12 -3.63 8.87
CA TYR A 166 -1.81 -3.81 9.49
C TYR A 166 -0.82 -2.74 9.02
N LEU A 167 -0.72 -2.50 7.70
CA LEU A 167 0.16 -1.48 7.14
C LEU A 167 -0.23 -0.07 7.61
N ALA A 168 -1.53 0.25 7.62
CA ALA A 168 -2.02 1.53 8.11
C ALA A 168 -1.69 1.75 9.60
N SER A 169 -1.78 0.70 10.41
CA SER A 169 -1.41 0.74 11.84
C SER A 169 0.10 0.93 12.02
N GLU A 170 0.91 0.22 11.22
CA GLU A 170 2.37 0.28 11.29
C GLU A 170 2.92 1.65 10.90
N LEU A 171 2.26 2.31 9.95
CA LEU A 171 2.59 3.64 9.47
C LEU A 171 2.02 4.78 10.33
N ASP A 172 1.30 4.48 11.43
CA ASP A 172 0.53 5.45 12.24
C ASP A 172 -0.41 6.33 11.40
N LEU A 173 -0.99 5.76 10.34
CA LEU A 173 -1.91 6.44 9.41
C LEU A 173 -3.39 6.19 9.76
N LYS A 174 -3.67 5.40 10.81
CA LYS A 174 -5.03 5.22 11.30
C LYS A 174 -5.55 6.49 11.97
N VAL A 175 -6.80 6.84 11.65
CA VAL A 175 -7.53 7.86 12.43
C VAL A 175 -7.68 7.32 13.86
N LYS A 176 -7.05 7.99 14.82
CA LYS A 176 -7.23 7.72 16.25
C LYS A 176 -8.64 8.18 16.62
N GLY A 177 -9.56 7.22 16.75
CA GLY A 177 -10.91 7.44 17.25
C GLY A 177 -10.94 7.71 18.74
#